data_AF-A0A7V5C4U0-F1
#
_entry.id   AF-A0A7V5C4U0-F1
#
_cell.length_a   1.000
_cell.length_b   1.000
_cell.length_c   1.000
_cell.angle_alpha   90.00
_cell.angle_beta   90.00
_cell.angle_gamma   90.00
#
_symmetry.space_group_name_H-M   'P 1'
#
loop_
_entity.id
_entity.type
_entity.pdbx_description
1 polymer ?
#
loop_
_entity_poly.entity_id
_entity_poly.type
_entity_poly.pdbx_seq_one_letter_code
_entity_poly.pdbx_strand_id
1 'polypeptide(L)'
;MEIDMDVVWLGQPDCHNSALSGGKATNLSRFAASYPVPPGFCLTTAVFDRWAFKQNEAGLPPLVQRILAGACNTLAEQCGTAAPGVAVRSSAVDEDGQTASFAGQYDTFLNIVGDEAISDAVA
;
A
#
# COMPACT_ATOMS: atom_id res chain seq x y z
N MET A 1 -11.83 -15.61 -14.08
CA MET A 1 -10.52 -15.01 -14.36
C MET A 1 -10.29 -14.05 -13.23
N GLU A 2 -9.66 -14.56 -12.17
CA GLU A 2 -9.32 -13.75 -10.99
C GLU A 2 -8.28 -12.75 -11.47
N ILE A 3 -8.62 -11.47 -11.53
CA ILE A 3 -7.62 -10.44 -11.82
C ILE A 3 -6.82 -10.32 -10.54
N ASP A 4 -5.57 -10.80 -10.59
CA ASP A 4 -4.61 -10.75 -9.48
C ASP A 4 -4.21 -9.28 -9.26
N MET A 5 -5.07 -8.53 -8.56
CA MET A 5 -4.89 -7.12 -8.24
C MET A 5 -4.15 -7.00 -6.90
N ASP A 6 -2.88 -7.41 -6.89
CA ASP A 6 -2.06 -7.38 -5.68
C ASP A 6 -1.61 -5.97 -5.31
N VAL A 7 -1.45 -5.12 -6.33
CA VAL A 7 -1.00 -3.75 -6.20
C VAL A 7 -1.93 -2.87 -7.01
N VAL A 8 -2.42 -1.79 -6.41
CA VAL A 8 -3.18 -0.75 -7.10
C VAL A 8 -2.46 0.59 -6.95
N TRP A 9 -2.44 1.38 -8.04
CA TRP A 9 -1.65 2.60 -8.13
C TRP A 9 -2.49 3.86 -7.85
N LEU A 10 -1.92 4.82 -7.11
CA LEU A 10 -2.58 6.11 -6.87
C LEU A 10 -2.88 6.81 -8.20
N GLY A 11 -4.08 7.37 -8.32
CA GLY A 11 -4.57 8.03 -9.53
C GLY A 11 -5.21 7.07 -10.54
N GLN A 12 -5.05 5.75 -10.38
CA GLN A 12 -5.70 4.76 -11.24
C GLN A 12 -7.08 4.33 -10.70
N PRO A 13 -8.05 4.00 -11.58
CA PRO A 13 -9.41 3.63 -11.19
C PRO A 13 -9.48 2.49 -10.17
N ASP A 14 -8.62 1.47 -10.27
CA ASP A 14 -8.64 0.32 -9.36
C ASP A 14 -8.32 0.72 -7.91
N CYS A 15 -7.49 1.75 -7.72
CA CYS A 15 -7.17 2.27 -6.40
C CYS A 15 -8.28 3.15 -5.82
N HIS A 16 -9.35 3.46 -6.57
CA HIS A 16 -10.55 4.17 -6.08
C HIS A 16 -11.56 3.22 -5.42
N ASN A 17 -11.29 1.91 -5.42
CA ASN A 17 -12.11 0.90 -4.78
C ASN A 17 -11.65 0.68 -3.33
N SER A 18 -12.46 1.13 -2.37
CA SER A 18 -12.15 1.02 -0.94
C SER A 18 -12.12 -0.43 -0.43
N ALA A 19 -12.77 -1.36 -1.13
CA ALA A 19 -12.67 -2.78 -0.79
C ALA A 19 -11.27 -3.35 -1.10
N LEU A 20 -10.54 -2.74 -2.03
CA LEU A 20 -9.17 -3.15 -2.40
C LEU A 20 -8.11 -2.37 -1.64
N SER A 21 -8.26 -1.04 -1.53
CA SER A 21 -7.20 -0.14 -1.04
C SER A 21 -7.48 0.48 0.34
N GLY A 22 -8.67 0.27 0.90
CA GLY A 22 -9.11 0.96 2.12
C GLY A 22 -9.46 2.44 1.93
N GLY A 23 -9.98 3.06 2.98
CA GLY A 23 -10.57 4.41 2.93
C GLY A 23 -9.56 5.51 2.60
N LYS A 24 -8.42 5.53 3.30
CA LYS A 24 -7.37 6.54 3.12
C LYS A 24 -6.76 6.52 1.72
N ALA A 25 -6.33 5.36 1.25
CA ALA A 25 -5.70 5.23 -0.06
C ALA A 25 -6.69 5.51 -1.18
N THR A 26 -7.96 5.09 -1.04
CA THR A 26 -9.04 5.47 -1.98
C THR A 26 -9.19 6.98 -2.08
N ASN A 27 -9.29 7.66 -0.93
CA ASN A 27 -9.46 9.11 -0.91
C ASN A 27 -8.23 9.83 -1.49
N LEU A 28 -7.01 9.42 -1.12
CA LEU A 28 -5.78 9.97 -1.67
C LEU A 28 -5.67 9.74 -3.20
N SER A 29 -6.04 8.55 -3.67
CA SER A 29 -5.97 8.18 -5.08
C SER A 29 -6.91 9.00 -5.95
N ARG A 30 -8.08 9.40 -5.43
CA ARG A 30 -8.99 10.32 -6.13
C ARG A 30 -8.36 11.70 -6.35
N PHE A 31 -7.59 12.19 -5.38
CA PHE A 31 -6.83 13.44 -5.57
C PHE A 31 -5.68 13.24 -6.56
N ALA A 32 -4.96 12.13 -6.49
CA ALA A 32 -3.85 11.83 -7.40
C ALA A 32 -4.27 11.74 -8.88
N ALA A 33 -5.55 11.50 -9.17
CA ALA A 33 -6.07 11.50 -10.53
C ALA A 33 -6.10 12.89 -11.20
N SER A 34 -6.14 13.97 -10.40
CA SER A 34 -6.39 15.33 -10.91
C SER A 34 -5.47 16.41 -10.31
N TYR A 35 -4.73 16.09 -9.25
CA TYR A 35 -3.88 17.03 -8.53
C TYR A 35 -2.45 16.49 -8.37
N PRO A 36 -1.45 17.37 -8.16
CA PRO A 36 -0.10 16.96 -7.83
C PRO A 36 -0.07 16.22 -6.48
N VAL A 37 -0.04 14.89 -6.55
CA VAL A 37 0.16 14.00 -5.41
C VAL A 37 1.42 13.18 -5.71
N PRO A 38 2.32 12.97 -4.74
CA PRO A 38 3.46 12.09 -4.94
C PRO A 38 3.01 10.71 -5.45
N PRO A 39 3.73 10.09 -6.40
CA PRO A 39 3.41 8.76 -6.87
C PRO A 39 3.46 7.76 -5.71
N GLY A 40 2.64 6.72 -5.80
CA GLY A 40 2.53 5.71 -4.76
C GLY A 40 1.57 4.60 -5.17
N PHE A 41 1.55 3.55 -4.36
CA PHE A 41 0.71 2.38 -4.56
C PHE A 41 0.16 1.88 -3.23
N CYS A 42 -0.80 0.97 -3.31
CA CYS A 42 -1.38 0.28 -2.17
C CYS A 42 -1.30 -1.23 -2.41
N LEU A 43 -0.76 -1.97 -1.44
CA LEU A 43 -0.94 -3.42 -1.36
C LEU A 43 -2.40 -3.68 -1.03
N THR A 44 -3.07 -4.51 -1.83
CA THR A 44 -4.51 -4.71 -1.66
C THR A 44 -4.84 -5.58 -0.45
N THR A 45 -6.10 -5.52 -0.04
CA THR A 45 -6.67 -6.42 0.97
C THR A 45 -6.47 -7.90 0.64
N ALA A 46 -6.43 -8.29 -0.64
CA ALA A 46 -6.12 -9.66 -1.06
C ALA A 46 -4.68 -10.09 -0.72
N VAL A 47 -3.70 -9.18 -0.76
CA VAL A 47 -2.34 -9.43 -0.27
C VAL A 47 -2.35 -9.64 1.25
N PHE A 48 -3.07 -8.76 1.97
CA PHE A 48 -3.20 -8.85 3.42
C PHE A 48 -3.87 -10.16 3.84
N ASP A 49 -4.96 -10.57 3.20
CA ASP A 49 -5.64 -11.83 3.51
C ASP A 49 -4.70 -13.03 3.33
N ARG A 50 -3.99 -13.10 2.19
CA ARG A 50 -3.00 -14.16 1.91
C ARG A 50 -1.85 -14.19 2.93
N TRP A 51 -1.50 -13.04 3.53
CA TRP A 51 -0.54 -12.95 4.62
C TRP A 51 -1.13 -13.37 5.97
N ALA A 52 -2.31 -12.87 6.33
CA ALA A 52 -2.96 -13.13 7.61
C ALA A 52 -3.21 -14.62 7.86
N PHE A 53 -3.46 -15.40 6.80
CA PHE A 53 -3.59 -16.87 6.88
C PHE A 53 -2.27 -17.61 7.12
N LYS A 54 -1.11 -16.95 7.02
CA LYS A 54 0.24 -17.52 7.15
C LYS A 54 1.04 -17.01 8.36
N GLN A 55 0.40 -16.38 9.34
CA GLN A 55 0.99 -15.71 10.52
C GLN A 55 1.96 -16.52 11.43
N ASN A 56 2.34 -17.75 11.07
CA ASN A 56 3.31 -18.54 11.82
C ASN A 56 4.78 -18.27 11.45
N GLU A 57 5.07 -17.33 10.55
CA GLU A 57 6.42 -16.95 10.12
C GLU A 57 6.75 -15.52 10.57
N ALA A 58 7.99 -15.26 10.97
CA ALA A 58 8.45 -13.92 11.29
C ALA A 58 8.68 -13.13 9.98
N GLY A 59 7.98 -12.00 9.82
CA GLY A 59 8.11 -11.09 8.68
C GLY A 59 7.14 -11.39 7.52
N LEU A 60 7.34 -10.67 6.40
CA LEU A 60 6.50 -10.80 5.22
C LEU A 60 6.75 -12.14 4.50
N PRO A 61 5.71 -12.86 4.03
CA PRO A 61 5.88 -14.07 3.23
C PRO A 61 6.67 -13.78 1.93
N PRO A 62 7.44 -14.75 1.39
CA PRO A 62 8.23 -14.54 0.18
C PRO A 62 7.45 -14.03 -1.03
N LEU A 63 6.15 -14.38 -1.14
CA LEU A 63 5.28 -13.85 -2.18
C LEU A 63 5.03 -12.35 -2.01
N VAL A 64 4.73 -11.90 -0.78
CA VAL A 64 4.48 -10.49 -0.47
C VAL A 64 5.74 -9.66 -0.66
N GLN A 65 6.91 -10.18 -0.25
CA GLN A 65 8.20 -9.52 -0.51
C GLN A 65 8.44 -9.29 -2.00
N ARG A 66 8.13 -10.27 -2.85
CA ARG A 66 8.28 -10.13 -4.32
C ARG A 66 7.32 -9.10 -4.91
N ILE A 67 6.07 -9.09 -4.46
CA ILE A 67 5.06 -8.10 -4.87
C ILE A 67 5.53 -6.70 -4.48
N LEU A 68 5.95 -6.52 -3.23
CA LEU A 68 6.42 -5.25 -2.69
C LEU A 68 7.66 -4.74 -3.44
N ALA A 69 8.67 -5.59 -3.65
CA ALA A 69 9.86 -5.23 -4.41
C ALA A 69 9.54 -4.80 -5.85
N GLY A 70 8.63 -5.53 -6.54
CA GLY A 70 8.19 -5.15 -7.88
C GLY A 70 7.51 -3.78 -7.92
N ALA A 71 6.65 -3.50 -6.94
CA ALA A 71 6.00 -2.21 -6.80
C ALA A 71 6.99 -1.08 -6.47
N CYS A 72 7.94 -1.31 -5.56
CA CYS A 72 9.00 -0.36 -5.24
C CYS A 72 9.88 -0.02 -6.45
N ASN A 73 10.24 -1.00 -7.27
CA ASN A 73 10.98 -0.76 -8.52
C ASN A 73 10.20 0.14 -9.48
N THR A 74 8.91 -0.14 -9.67
CA THR A 74 8.04 0.69 -10.52
C THR A 74 7.90 2.11 -9.97
N LEU A 75 7.82 2.26 -8.64
CA LEU A 75 7.77 3.56 -7.98
C LEU A 75 9.08 4.34 -8.16
N ALA A 76 10.24 3.67 -8.07
CA ALA A 76 11.55 4.27 -8.32
C ALA A 76 11.65 4.83 -9.74
N GLU A 77 11.18 4.08 -10.74
CA GLU A 77 11.09 4.54 -12.13
C GLU A 77 10.20 5.79 -12.26
N GLN A 78 9.01 5.80 -11.65
CA GLN A 78 8.10 6.95 -11.66
C GLN A 78 8.69 8.20 -10.99
N CYS A 79 9.47 8.01 -9.93
CA CYS A 79 10.15 9.10 -9.22
C CYS A 79 11.42 9.58 -9.93
N GLY A 80 11.94 8.84 -10.92
CA GLY A 80 13.21 9.14 -11.58
C GLY A 80 14.43 9.04 -10.65
N THR A 81 14.34 8.20 -9.60
CA THR A 81 15.43 7.98 -8.63
C THR A 81 15.49 6.50 -8.25
N ALA A 82 16.69 5.95 -8.12
CA ALA A 82 16.89 4.53 -7.84
C ALA A 82 16.44 4.13 -6.42
N ALA A 83 16.35 5.07 -5.49
CA ALA A 83 15.99 4.82 -4.10
C ALA A 83 15.16 5.98 -3.53
N PRO A 84 13.87 6.11 -3.91
CA PRO A 84 13.01 7.12 -3.33
C PRO A 84 12.78 6.83 -1.85
N GLY A 85 12.80 7.87 -1.02
CA GLY A 85 12.28 7.78 0.35
C GLY A 85 10.76 7.66 0.31
N VAL A 86 10.21 6.61 0.94
CA VAL A 86 8.77 6.34 0.96
C VAL A 86 8.16 6.58 2.34
N ALA A 87 6.86 6.87 2.35
CA ALA A 87 6.04 6.85 3.55
C ALA A 87 5.18 5.57 3.52
N VAL A 88 5.31 4.74 4.55
CA VAL A 88 4.51 3.53 4.72
C VAL A 88 3.37 3.85 5.70
N ARG A 89 2.12 3.65 5.24
CA ARG A 89 0.90 4.04 5.95
C ARG A 89 -0.14 2.94 5.80
N SER A 90 -0.80 2.59 6.89
CA SER A 90 -1.96 1.71 6.82
C SER A 90 -3.15 2.43 6.15
N SER A 91 -3.99 1.64 5.48
CA SER A 91 -5.24 2.08 4.91
C SER A 91 -6.25 0.94 5.07
N ALA A 92 -6.93 0.90 6.22
CA ALA A 92 -7.91 -0.14 6.49
C ALA A 92 -9.24 0.14 5.78
N VAL A 93 -10.00 -0.92 5.47
CA VAL A 93 -11.33 -0.82 4.84
C VAL A 93 -12.33 -0.10 5.74
N ASP A 94 -12.23 -0.29 7.05
CA ASP A 94 -13.17 0.25 8.06
C ASP A 94 -12.63 1.47 8.83
N GLU A 95 -11.57 2.13 8.33
CA GLU A 95 -11.04 3.34 9.00
C GLU A 95 -11.95 4.56 8.80
N ASP A 96 -12.73 4.55 7.71
CA ASP A 96 -13.74 5.55 7.32
C ASP A 96 -15.17 5.00 7.50
N GLY A 97 -15.41 4.13 8.49
CA GLY A 97 -16.74 3.59 8.79
C GLY A 97 -17.76 4.68 9.13
N GLN A 98 -19.03 4.50 8.72
CA GLN A 98 -20.11 5.49 8.92
C GLN A 98 -20.42 5.81 10.40
N THR A 99 -19.94 4.99 11.34
CA THR A 99 -20.27 5.07 12.77
C THR A 99 -19.10 5.41 13.68
N ALA A 100 -17.84 5.25 13.23
CA ALA A 100 -16.65 5.61 13.99
C ALA A 100 -15.44 5.78 13.05
N SER A 101 -14.63 6.83 13.27
CA SER A 101 -13.32 6.98 12.64
C SER A 101 -12.25 6.42 13.58
N PHE A 102 -11.46 5.47 13.11
CA PHE A 102 -10.30 4.90 13.84
C PHE A 102 -8.99 5.59 13.46
N ALA A 103 -9.06 6.87 13.10
CA ALA A 103 -7.90 7.67 12.74
C ALA A 103 -6.87 7.70 13.89
N GLY A 104 -5.65 7.26 13.58
CA GLY A 104 -4.51 7.32 14.52
C GLY A 104 -4.24 6.06 15.34
N GLN A 105 -4.90 4.92 15.06
CA GLN A 105 -4.58 3.64 15.69
C GLN A 105 -3.37 2.91 15.07
N TYR A 106 -2.98 3.28 13.86
CA TYR A 106 -1.93 2.60 13.11
C TYR A 106 -0.70 3.46 12.95
N ASP A 107 0.47 2.83 12.99
CA ASP A 107 1.76 3.49 12.81
C ASP A 107 1.92 4.05 11.39
N THR A 108 2.66 5.15 11.29
CA THR A 108 3.08 5.75 10.03
C THR A 108 4.58 5.90 10.07
N PHE A 109 5.26 5.30 9.09
CA PHE A 109 6.71 5.34 8.96
C PHE A 109 7.06 6.29 7.82
N LEU A 110 7.93 7.26 8.08
CA LEU A 110 8.32 8.27 7.11
C LEU A 110 9.79 8.10 6.73
N ASN A 111 10.13 8.51 5.50
CA ASN A 111 11.50 8.52 5.00
C ASN A 111 12.17 7.14 5.08
N ILE A 112 11.40 6.09 4.77
CA ILE A 112 11.92 4.72 4.71
C ILE A 112 12.59 4.54 3.35
N VAL A 113 13.80 4.00 3.35
CA VAL A 113 14.64 3.82 2.16
C VAL A 113 15.21 2.41 2.16
N GLY A 114 15.11 1.72 1.03
CA GLY A 114 15.67 0.38 0.82
C GLY A 114 14.68 -0.74 1.16
N ASP A 115 14.79 -1.84 0.40
CA ASP A 115 13.79 -2.91 0.38
C ASP A 115 13.58 -3.59 1.74
N GLU A 116 14.65 -3.78 2.52
CA GLU A 116 14.60 -4.39 3.85
C GLU A 116 13.83 -3.49 4.83
N ALA A 117 14.19 -2.20 4.92
CA ALA A 117 13.51 -1.25 5.78
C ALA A 117 12.04 -1.03 5.39
N ILE A 118 11.73 -1.09 4.09
CA ILE A 118 10.35 -1.02 3.59
C ILE A 118 9.59 -2.28 3.97
N SER A 119 10.20 -3.46 3.87
CA SER A 119 9.59 -4.73 4.28
C SER A 119 9.29 -4.75 5.78
N ASP A 120 10.21 -4.28 6.61
CA ASP A 120 10.05 -4.17 8.06
C ASP A 120 8.95 -3.17 8.45
N ALA A 121 8.84 -2.05 7.73
CA ALA A 121 7.79 -1.05 7.97
C ALA A 121 6.39 -1.53 7.52
N VAL A 122 6.30 -2.57 6.70
CA VAL A 122 5.04 -3.16 6.21
C VAL A 122 4.60 -4.38 7.03
N ALA A 123 5.54 -5.11 7.64
CA ALA A 123 5.29 -6.31 8.46
C ALA A 123 4.57 -6.00 9.78
#